data_AF-A0A852CJK2-F1
#
_entry.id   AF-A0A852CJK2-F1
#
_cell.length_a   1.000
_cell.length_b   1.000
_cell.length_c   1.000
_cell.angle_alpha   90.00
_cell.angle_beta   90.00
_cell.angle_gamma   90.00
#
_symmetry.space_group_name_H-M   'P 1'
#
loop_
_entity.id
_entity.type
_entity.pdbx_description
1 polymer ?
#
loop_
_entity_poly.entity_id
_entity_poly.type
_entity_poly.pdbx_seq_one_letter_code
_entity_poly.pdbx_strand_id
1 'polypeptide(L)' 'PPEPPPQIGEGPPGVLTVSGEASGVLLGGLRPWSRYRLRVLLFNGRGDGPPSDEIPFQTPEG' A
#
# COMPACT_ATOMS: atom_id res chain seq x y z
N PRO A 1 13.93 -18.24 21.06
CA PRO A 1 14.10 -18.32 19.59
C PRO A 1 14.01 -16.92 18.96
N PRO A 2 14.81 -16.62 17.93
CA PRO A 2 14.61 -15.38 17.16
C PRO A 2 13.26 -15.44 16.45
N GLU A 3 12.58 -14.29 16.37
CA GLU A 3 11.32 -14.17 15.65
C GLU A 3 11.54 -14.36 14.15
N PRO A 4 10.61 -15.03 13.42
CA PRO A 4 10.70 -15.13 11.97
C PRO A 4 10.67 -13.74 11.31
N PRO A 5 11.37 -13.55 10.18
CA PRO A 5 11.33 -12.29 9.47
C PRO A 5 9.90 -11.96 9.01
N PRO A 6 9.57 -10.66 8.84
CA PRO A 6 8.28 -10.23 8.34
C PRO A 6 8.00 -10.83 6.97
N GLN A 7 6.76 -11.26 6.75
CA GLN A 7 6.35 -11.84 5.47
C GLN A 7 6.24 -10.74 4.41
N ILE A 8 6.51 -11.04 3.14
CA ILE A 8 6.16 -10.10 2.07
C ILE A 8 4.64 -10.18 1.87
N GLY A 9 3.97 -9.04 1.70
CA GLY A 9 2.56 -9.04 1.30
C GLY A 9 2.39 -9.77 -0.03
N GLU A 10 1.92 -11.02 0.01
CA GLU A 10 1.70 -11.87 -1.15
C GLU A 10 0.30 -11.65 -1.74
N GLY A 11 0.21 -11.54 -3.07
CA GLY A 11 -1.04 -11.37 -3.81
C GLY A 11 -1.02 -10.20 -4.80
N PRO A 12 -2.08 -10.01 -5.60
CA PRO A 12 -2.24 -8.80 -6.39
C PRO A 12 -2.26 -7.56 -5.49
N PRO A 13 -1.78 -6.41 -5.98
CA PRO A 13 -1.80 -5.17 -5.20
C PRO A 13 -3.24 -4.80 -4.83
N GLY A 14 -3.47 -4.49 -3.56
CA GLY A 14 -4.71 -3.86 -3.13
C GLY A 14 -4.80 -2.44 -3.70
N VAL A 15 -5.93 -2.10 -4.31
CA VAL A 15 -6.16 -0.77 -4.90
C VAL A 15 -7.26 -0.07 -4.10
N LEU A 16 -6.97 1.17 -3.70
CA LEU A 16 -7.92 2.05 -3.05
C LEU A 16 -7.99 3.38 -3.80
N THR A 17 -9.18 3.70 -4.30
CA THR A 17 -9.46 4.97 -4.97
C THR A 17 -10.01 5.98 -3.98
N VAL A 18 -9.47 7.19 -4.01
CA VAL A 18 -9.91 8.31 -3.17
C VAL A 18 -10.24 9.53 -4.02
N SER A 19 -11.00 10.47 -3.45
CA SER A 19 -11.28 11.75 -4.10
C SER A 19 -9.99 12.56 -4.28
N GLY A 20 -9.87 13.29 -5.39
CA GLY A 20 -8.68 14.11 -5.69
C GLY A 20 -8.37 15.20 -4.66
N GLU A 21 -9.37 15.65 -3.90
CA GLU A 21 -9.24 16.64 -2.83
C GLU A 21 -8.80 16.03 -1.48
N ALA A 22 -8.66 14.70 -1.39
CA ALA A 22 -8.29 14.04 -0.14
C ALA A 22 -6.81 14.29 0.22
N SER A 23 -6.55 14.71 1.45
CA SER A 23 -5.19 14.88 1.99
C SER A 23 -4.65 13.63 2.68
N GLY A 24 -5.46 12.57 2.82
CA GLY A 24 -5.06 11.31 3.46
C GLY A 24 -6.13 10.23 3.35
N VAL A 25 -5.73 8.98 3.63
CA VAL A 25 -6.60 7.80 3.61
C VAL A 25 -6.10 6.75 4.59
N LEU A 26 -7.01 5.93 5.13
CA LEU A 26 -6.69 4.76 5.93
C LEU A 26 -6.62 3.50 5.04
N LEU A 27 -5.47 2.84 5.05
CA LEU A 27 -5.25 1.54 4.40
C LEU A 27 -5.55 0.41 5.39
N GLY A 28 -6.63 -0.34 5.12
CA GLY A 28 -7.03 -1.52 5.91
C GLY A 28 -6.75 -2.84 5.20
N GLY A 29 -7.11 -3.96 5.85
CA GLY A 29 -7.01 -5.30 5.25
C GLY A 29 -5.58 -5.83 5.08
N LEU A 30 -4.62 -5.20 5.73
CA LEU A 30 -3.22 -5.62 5.71
C LEU A 30 -2.99 -6.77 6.69
N ARG A 31 -2.09 -7.68 6.31
CA ARG A 31 -1.68 -8.78 7.18
C ARG A 31 -0.75 -8.21 8.26
N PRO A 32 -0.88 -8.61 9.54
CA PRO A 32 0.11 -8.29 10.56
C PRO A 32 1.49 -8.85 10.23
N TRP A 33 2.53 -8.28 10.83
CA TRP A 33 3.92 -8.71 10.67
C TRP A 33 4.35 -8.92 9.20
N SER A 34 4.02 -7.96 8.34
CA SER A 34 4.22 -8.08 6.90
C SER A 34 4.76 -6.80 6.27
N ARG A 35 5.66 -6.94 5.29
CA ARG A 35 6.26 -5.84 4.53
C ARG A 35 5.50 -5.60 3.22
N TYR A 36 5.23 -4.33 2.95
CA TYR A 36 4.52 -3.84 1.79
C TYR A 36 5.29 -2.74 1.07
N ARG A 37 4.89 -2.49 -0.17
CA ARG A 37 5.29 -1.33 -0.96
C ARG A 37 4.03 -0.63 -1.45
N LEU A 38 3.95 0.68 -1.21
CA LEU A 38 2.85 1.52 -1.67
C LEU A 38 3.33 2.40 -2.83
N ARG A 39 2.44 2.62 -3.81
CA ARG A 39 2.58 3.67 -4.82
C ARG A 39 1.25 4.40 -4.93
N VAL A 40 1.30 5.67 -5.29
CA VAL A 40 0.11 6.50 -5.56
C VAL A 40 0.16 6.91 -7.02
N LEU A 41 -0.97 6.80 -7.72
CA LEU A 41 -1.13 7.30 -9.07
C LEU A 41 -2.36 8.19 -9.14
N LEU A 42 -2.31 9.16 -10.05
CA LEU A 42 -3.48 9.97 -10.40
C LEU A 42 -4.11 9.40 -11.67
N PHE A 43 -5.43 9.42 -11.77
CA PHE A 43 -6.11 9.01 -12.99
C PHE A 43 -7.27 9.96 -13.30
N ASN A 44 -7.67 10.03 -14.57
CA ASN A 44 -8.86 10.76 -15.02
C ASN A 44 -9.49 10.06 -16.23
N GLY A 45 -10.51 10.68 -16.85
CA GLY A 45 -11.20 10.10 -18.01
C GLY A 45 -10.32 9.87 -19.26
N ARG A 46 -9.09 10.41 -19.28
CA ARG A 46 -8.10 10.18 -20.35
C ARG A 46 -7.18 9.00 -20.04
N GLY A 47 -7.04 8.61 -18.78
CA GLY A 47 -6.23 7.49 -18.32
C GLY A 47 -5.41 7.80 -17.06
N ASP A 48 -4.42 6.95 -16.83
CA ASP A 48 -3.57 6.96 -15.64
C ASP A 48 -2.32 7.82 -15.87
N GLY A 49 -1.99 8.64 -14.88
CA GLY A 49 -0.71 9.31 -14.77
C GLY A 49 0.40 8.36 -14.30
N PRO A 50 1.66 8.84 -14.31
CA PRO A 50 2.76 8.05 -13.78
C PRO A 50 2.57 7.76 -12.28
N PRO A 51 2.95 6.57 -11.79
CA PRO A 51 2.95 6.28 -10.38
C PRO A 51 4.05 7.09 -9.66
N SER A 52 3.83 7.37 -8.39
CA SER A 52 4.85 7.87 -7.47
C SER A 52 5.99 6.86 -7.28
N ASP A 53 7.06 7.31 -6.63
CA ASP A 53 8.06 6.42 -6.06
C ASP A 53 7.44 5.42 -5.07
N GLU A 54 8.13 4.30 -4.87
CA GLU A 54 7.73 3.28 -3.91
C GLU A 54 7.97 3.74 -2.48
N ILE A 55 6.95 3.57 -1.64
CA ILE A 55 7.01 3.79 -0.20
C ILE A 55 7.02 2.43 0.49
N PRO A 56 8.16 1.93 0.99
CA PRO A 56 8.22 0.68 1.73
C PRO A 56 7.71 0.87 3.17
N PHE A 57 6.93 -0.07 3.67
CA PHE A 57 6.47 -0.05 5.07
C PHE A 57 6.22 -1.47 5.60
N GLN A 58 6.06 -1.59 6.92
CA GLN A 58 5.79 -2.85 7.61
C GLN A 58 4.62 -2.67 8.58
N THR A 59 3.76 -3.68 8.66
CA THR A 59 2.68 -3.74 9.65
C THR A 59 3.17 -4.33 10.99
N PRO A 60 2.65 -3.83 12.12
CA PRO A 60 2.93 -4.40 13.44
C PRO A 60 2.37 -5.83 13.55
N GLU A 61 2.83 -6.59 14.55
CA GLU A 61 2.31 -7.93 14.87
C GLU A 61 0.84 -7.90 15.35
N GLY A 62 0.44 -6.85 16.06
CA GLY A 62 -0.89 -6.69 16.65
C GLY A 62 -0.85 -6.00 18.01
#